data_AF-A0A2G5SH27-F1
#
_entry.id   AF-A0A2G5SH27-F1
#
_cell.length_a   1.000
_cell.length_b   1.000
_cell.length_c   1.000
_cell.angle_alpha   90.00
_cell.angle_beta   90.00
_cell.angle_gamma   90.00
#
_symmetry.space_group_name_H-M   'P 1'
#
loop_
_entity.id
_entity.type
_entity.pdbx_description
1 polymer ?
#
loop_
_entity_poly.entity_id
_entity_poly.type
_entity_poly.pdbx_seq_one_letter_code
_entity_poly.pdbx_strand_id
1 'polypeptide(L)'
;MKLFILLLLLVSTAYNQYPRLPDYRRQRCADETNAYRSHYAKQHSIANMNKLDYNPELEQKLLDKWASIEQCPDTSVKYEDGFVFGLNVKNSKGLIHNLASNAGSMEIACIETTGCEDVPVLSIVMDFG
;
A
#
# COMPACT_ATOMS: atom_id res chain seq x y z
N MET A 1 -36.97 -16.29 3.80
CA MET A 1 -35.69 -16.87 4.24
C MET A 1 -34.70 -17.13 3.11
N LYS A 2 -35.07 -17.77 2.00
CA LYS A 2 -34.13 -18.07 0.89
C LYS A 2 -33.46 -16.83 0.27
N LEU A 3 -34.20 -15.73 0.08
CA LEU A 3 -33.63 -14.47 -0.46
C LEU A 3 -32.58 -13.81 0.45
N PHE A 4 -32.78 -13.84 1.77
CA PHE A 4 -31.82 -13.27 2.73
C PHE A 4 -30.50 -14.04 2.74
N ILE A 5 -30.55 -15.37 2.61
CA ILE A 5 -29.37 -16.23 2.56
C ILE A 5 -28.59 -15.97 1.25
N LEU A 6 -29.29 -15.80 0.12
CA LEU A 6 -28.69 -15.43 -1.16
C LEU A 6 -27.99 -14.06 -1.12
N LEU A 7 -28.60 -13.06 -0.48
CA LEU A 7 -28.00 -11.73 -0.29
C LEU A 7 -26.74 -11.78 0.60
N LEU A 8 -26.76 -12.52 1.71
CA LEU A 8 -25.58 -12.67 2.58
C LEU A 8 -24.42 -13.38 1.88
N LEU A 9 -24.70 -14.38 1.04
CA LEU A 9 -23.68 -15.09 0.27
C LEU A 9 -23.02 -14.17 -0.78
N LEU A 10 -23.78 -13.29 -1.43
CA LEU A 10 -23.25 -12.36 -2.44
C LEU A 10 -22.34 -11.26 -1.83
N VAL A 11 -22.66 -10.77 -0.62
CA VAL A 11 -21.82 -9.80 0.08
C VAL A 11 -20.50 -10.44 0.53
N SER A 12 -20.54 -11.71 0.93
CA SER A 12 -19.35 -12.47 1.37
C SER A 12 -18.34 -12.69 0.23
N THR A 13 -18.81 -12.82 -1.01
CA THR A 13 -17.95 -13.04 -2.19
C THR A 13 -17.28 -11.76 -2.68
N ALA A 14 -17.93 -10.60 -2.54
CA ALA A 14 -17.34 -9.31 -2.94
C ALA A 14 -16.23 -8.86 -1.97
N TYR A 15 -16.38 -9.13 -0.67
CA TYR A 15 -15.37 -8.77 0.34
C TYR A 15 -14.09 -9.63 0.26
N ASN A 16 -14.17 -10.81 -0.38
CA ASN A 16 -13.04 -11.74 -0.57
C ASN A 16 -12.34 -11.58 -1.93
N GLN A 17 -12.72 -10.58 -2.72
CA GLN A 17 -12.29 -10.49 -4.12
C GLN A 17 -10.81 -10.10 -4.28
N TYR A 18 -10.18 -9.62 -3.21
CA TYR A 18 -8.75 -9.33 -3.18
C TYR A 18 -8.06 -10.09 -2.05
N PRO A 19 -7.12 -11.00 -2.35
CA PRO A 19 -6.38 -11.70 -1.33
C PRO A 19 -5.54 -10.69 -0.55
N ARG A 20 -5.87 -10.52 0.74
CA ARG A 20 -5.04 -9.76 1.67
C ARG A 20 -3.63 -10.37 1.71
N LEU A 21 -2.62 -9.52 1.90
CA LEU A 21 -1.26 -10.00 2.05
C LEU A 21 -1.14 -10.90 3.30
N PRO A 22 -0.45 -12.04 3.23
CA PRO A 22 -0.15 -12.84 4.41
C PRO A 22 0.77 -12.05 5.35
N ASP A 23 0.70 -12.31 6.66
CA ASP A 23 1.34 -11.49 7.69
C ASP A 23 2.85 -11.30 7.48
N TYR A 24 3.55 -12.32 7.01
CA TYR A 24 4.99 -12.21 6.70
C TYR A 24 5.29 -11.18 5.59
N ARG A 25 4.38 -10.99 4.62
CA ARG A 25 4.52 -9.99 3.55
C ARG A 25 4.19 -8.58 4.06
N ARG A 26 3.19 -8.47 4.93
CA ARG A 26 2.84 -7.21 5.60
C ARG A 26 4.01 -6.69 6.42
N GLN A 27 4.55 -7.55 7.27
CA GLN A 27 5.72 -7.25 8.09
C GLN A 27 6.90 -6.83 7.21
N ARG A 28 7.19 -7.60 6.16
CA ARG A 28 8.27 -7.28 5.21
C ARG A 28 8.09 -5.91 4.56
N CYS A 29 6.89 -5.56 4.12
CA CYS A 29 6.59 -4.23 3.55
C CYS A 29 6.93 -3.09 4.52
N ALA A 30 6.49 -3.20 5.78
CA ALA A 30 6.78 -2.19 6.79
C ALA A 30 8.28 -2.15 7.14
N ASP A 31 8.93 -3.30 7.32
CA ASP A 31 10.34 -3.40 7.71
C ASP A 31 11.27 -2.83 6.62
N GLU A 32 11.04 -3.19 5.36
CA GLU A 32 11.84 -2.68 4.24
C GLU A 32 11.68 -1.16 4.12
N THR A 33 10.45 -0.64 4.19
CA THR A 33 10.20 0.81 4.11
C THR A 33 10.83 1.55 5.30
N ASN A 34 10.68 1.02 6.51
CA ASN A 34 11.29 1.60 7.71
C ASN A 34 12.82 1.59 7.67
N ALA A 35 13.45 0.61 7.04
CA ALA A 35 14.90 0.60 6.84
C ALA A 35 15.35 1.78 5.96
N TYR A 36 14.64 2.04 4.85
CA TYR A 36 14.89 3.21 4.01
C TYR A 36 14.66 4.52 4.76
N ARG A 37 13.56 4.64 5.52
CA ARG A 37 13.24 5.82 6.35
C ARG A 37 14.33 6.11 7.37
N SER A 38 14.77 5.09 8.10
CA SER A 38 15.85 5.21 9.09
C SER A 38 17.17 5.65 8.44
N HIS A 39 17.51 5.11 7.27
CA HIS A 39 18.69 5.55 6.53
C HIS A 39 18.56 7.02 6.11
N TYR A 40 17.43 7.39 5.51
CA TYR A 40 17.15 8.75 5.06
C TYR A 40 17.21 9.77 6.21
N ALA A 41 16.56 9.47 7.34
CA ALA A 41 16.56 10.32 8.53
C ALA A 41 17.97 10.57 9.07
N LYS A 42 18.83 9.55 9.09
CA LYS A 42 20.23 9.69 9.51
C LYS A 42 21.04 10.55 8.54
N GLN A 43 20.87 10.36 7.23
CA GLN A 43 21.61 11.13 6.22
C GLN A 43 21.21 12.61 6.22
N HIS A 44 19.93 12.91 6.44
CA HIS A 44 19.37 14.26 6.31
C HIS A 44 19.01 14.92 7.64
N SER A 45 19.33 14.29 8.78
CA SER A 45 19.03 14.80 10.14
C SER A 45 17.54 15.12 10.37
N ILE A 46 16.64 14.24 9.88
CA ILE A 46 15.19 14.42 10.02
C ILE A 46 14.72 13.86 11.38
N ALA A 47 14.32 14.75 12.28
CA ALA A 47 13.94 14.38 13.65
C ALA A 47 12.53 13.77 13.77
N ASN A 48 11.60 14.14 12.89
CA ASN A 48 10.21 13.67 12.89
C ASN A 48 9.96 12.51 11.92
N MET A 49 10.97 11.68 11.67
CA MET A 49 10.82 10.47 10.86
C MET A 49 10.29 9.32 11.71
N ASN A 50 8.96 9.21 11.79
CA ASN A 50 8.32 8.16 12.56
C ASN A 50 8.55 6.78 11.91
N LYS A 51 8.65 5.75 12.76
CA LYS A 51 8.55 4.37 12.31
C LYS A 51 7.10 4.13 11.89
N LEU A 52 6.91 3.57 10.69
CA LEU A 52 5.60 3.21 10.17
C LEU A 52 5.11 1.90 10.79
N ASP A 53 3.89 1.90 11.31
CA ASP A 53 3.19 0.70 11.71
C ASP A 53 2.30 0.20 10.56
N TYR A 54 2.24 -1.12 10.38
CA TYR A 54 1.43 -1.69 9.31
C TYR A 54 -0.06 -1.61 9.70
N ASN A 55 -0.87 -0.93 8.87
CA ASN A 55 -2.31 -0.83 9.07
C ASN A 55 -3.06 -1.60 7.96
N PRO A 56 -3.60 -2.81 8.25
CA PRO A 56 -4.33 -3.60 7.26
C PRO A 56 -5.58 -2.93 6.69
N GLU A 57 -6.16 -1.93 7.37
CA GLU A 57 -7.33 -1.20 6.87
C GLU A 57 -6.98 -0.33 5.67
N LEU A 58 -5.73 0.13 5.56
CA LEU A 58 -5.25 0.89 4.41
C LEU A 58 -5.05 0.00 3.17
N GLU A 59 -5.00 -1.33 3.30
CA GLU A 59 -5.00 -2.24 2.14
C GLU A 59 -6.25 -1.99 1.28
N GLN A 60 -7.42 -1.78 1.91
CA GLN A 60 -8.66 -1.54 1.17
C GLN A 60 -8.58 -0.25 0.34
N LYS A 61 -7.93 0.81 0.86
CA LYS A 61 -7.73 2.05 0.09
C LYS A 61 -6.88 1.82 -1.16
N LEU A 62 -5.85 0.98 -1.06
CA LEU A 62 -5.07 0.58 -2.24
C LEU A 62 -5.93 -0.22 -3.22
N LEU A 63 -6.76 -1.13 -2.74
CA LEU A 63 -7.65 -1.92 -3.59
C LEU A 63 -8.67 -1.05 -4.33
N ASP A 64 -9.30 -0.11 -3.63
CA ASP A 64 -10.24 0.85 -4.21
C ASP A 64 -9.53 1.73 -5.25
N LYS A 65 -8.30 2.17 -4.95
CA LYS A 65 -7.46 2.89 -5.91
C LYS A 65 -7.19 2.05 -7.15
N TRP A 66 -6.86 0.77 -6.99
CA TRP A 66 -6.65 -0.16 -8.09
C TRP A 66 -7.91 -0.44 -8.91
N ALA A 67 -9.08 -0.51 -8.28
CA ALA A 67 -10.35 -0.68 -8.98
C ALA A 67 -10.69 0.51 -9.90
N SER A 68 -10.16 1.71 -9.61
CA SER A 68 -10.31 2.90 -10.46
C SER A 68 -9.34 2.96 -11.65
N ILE A 69 -8.36 2.06 -11.71
CA ILE A 69 -7.29 2.08 -12.70
C ILE A 69 -7.64 1.15 -13.86
N GLU A 70 -7.88 1.72 -15.05
CA GLU A 70 -8.28 0.97 -16.24
C GLU A 70 -7.13 0.18 -16.89
N GLN A 71 -5.89 0.65 -16.70
CA GLN A 71 -4.67 0.09 -17.30
C GLN A 71 -3.58 0.01 -16.26
N CYS A 72 -2.67 -0.95 -16.39
CA CYS A 72 -1.56 -1.14 -15.48
C CYS A 72 -0.82 0.17 -15.17
N PRO A 73 -0.72 0.55 -13.88
CA PRO A 73 -0.20 1.86 -13.55
C PRO A 73 1.31 1.92 -13.82
N ASP A 74 1.72 3.01 -14.45
CA ASP A 74 3.12 3.41 -14.46
C ASP A 74 3.64 3.62 -13.04
N THR A 75 4.93 3.35 -12.88
CA THR A 75 5.71 3.64 -11.68
C THR A 75 5.54 5.11 -11.26
N SER A 76 4.79 5.36 -10.19
CA SER A 76 4.40 6.72 -9.79
C SER A 76 4.16 6.87 -8.28
N VAL A 77 4.23 8.13 -7.81
CA VAL A 77 3.80 8.53 -6.46
C VAL A 77 2.72 9.59 -6.60
N LYS A 78 1.59 9.40 -5.92
CA LYS A 78 0.42 10.29 -5.93
C LYS A 78 0.05 10.70 -4.52
N TYR A 79 -0.40 11.95 -4.36
CA TYR A 79 -0.85 12.52 -3.10
C TYR A 79 -2.33 12.87 -3.24
N GLU A 80 -3.19 12.23 -2.46
CA GLU A 80 -4.63 12.42 -2.53
C GLU A 80 -5.31 11.99 -1.23
N ASP A 81 -6.40 12.67 -0.86
CA ASP A 81 -7.25 12.34 0.29
C ASP A 81 -6.52 12.14 1.64
N GLY A 82 -5.39 12.82 1.83
CA GLY A 82 -4.57 12.69 3.04
C GLY A 82 -3.69 11.44 3.06
N PHE A 83 -3.40 10.85 1.89
CA PHE A 83 -2.55 9.68 1.74
C PHE A 83 -1.52 9.87 0.63
N VAL A 84 -0.44 9.11 0.73
CA VAL A 84 0.62 8.99 -0.29
C VAL A 84 0.56 7.59 -0.90
N PHE A 85 0.24 7.51 -2.18
CA PHE A 85 0.15 6.26 -2.93
C PHE A 85 1.37 6.06 -3.81
N GLY A 86 2.12 5.00 -3.57
CA GLY A 86 3.14 4.48 -4.49
C GLY A 86 2.57 3.37 -5.35
N LEU A 87 2.51 3.58 -6.67
CA LEU A 87 2.03 2.58 -7.63
C LEU A 87 3.21 2.00 -8.41
N ASN A 88 3.22 0.68 -8.58
CA ASN A 88 4.25 -0.04 -9.34
C ASN A 88 5.69 0.32 -8.92
N VAL A 89 5.97 0.18 -7.63
CA VAL A 89 7.21 0.68 -7.01
C VAL A 89 8.27 -0.39 -6.74
N LYS A 90 7.99 -1.68 -6.97
CA LYS A 90 8.85 -2.83 -6.60
C LYS A 90 10.33 -2.65 -6.98
N ASN A 91 10.60 -2.10 -8.17
CA ASN A 91 11.95 -1.95 -8.71
C ASN A 91 12.42 -0.49 -8.79
N SER A 92 11.68 0.46 -8.22
CA SER A 92 11.98 1.88 -8.33
C SER A 92 12.62 2.42 -7.05
N LYS A 93 13.96 2.32 -6.97
CA LYS A 93 14.73 2.85 -5.83
C LYS A 93 14.44 4.33 -5.57
N GLY A 94 14.27 5.13 -6.62
CA GLY A 94 13.96 6.56 -6.51
C GLY A 94 12.57 6.82 -5.93
N LEU A 95 11.56 6.04 -6.30
CA LEU A 95 10.22 6.20 -5.74
C LEU A 95 10.09 5.63 -4.33
N ILE A 96 10.76 4.52 -4.02
CA ILE A 96 10.86 4.00 -2.65
C ILE A 96 11.51 5.05 -1.74
N HIS A 97 12.54 5.74 -2.23
CA HIS A 97 13.16 6.85 -1.52
C HIS A 97 12.20 8.03 -1.33
N ASN A 98 11.44 8.43 -2.36
CA ASN A 98 10.42 9.48 -2.23
C ASN A 98 9.35 9.10 -1.19
N LEU A 99 8.85 7.87 -1.22
CA LEU A 99 7.90 7.37 -0.21
C LEU A 99 8.53 7.43 1.19
N ALA A 100 9.73 6.88 1.36
CA ALA A 100 10.45 6.87 2.62
C ALA A 100 10.83 8.27 3.14
N SER A 101 10.85 9.30 2.28
CA SER A 101 11.15 10.68 2.69
C SER A 101 9.98 11.41 3.34
N ASN A 102 8.75 10.87 3.29
CA ASN A 102 7.57 11.48 3.91
C ASN A 102 7.66 11.43 5.43
N ALA A 103 8.20 12.49 6.04
CA ALA A 103 8.23 12.66 7.47
C ALA A 103 6.81 12.89 8.03
N GLY A 104 6.60 12.58 9.31
CA GLY A 104 5.29 12.70 9.96
C GLY A 104 4.36 11.49 9.78
N SER A 105 4.38 10.81 8.63
CA SER A 105 3.57 9.59 8.40
C SER A 105 3.78 8.53 9.49
N MET A 106 2.70 7.89 9.91
CA MET A 106 2.63 6.91 11.00
C MET A 106 2.30 5.51 10.54
N GLU A 107 1.58 5.36 9.42
CA GLU A 107 0.98 4.09 9.01
C GLU A 107 1.36 3.73 7.57
N ILE A 108 1.40 2.42 7.29
CA ILE A 108 1.66 1.89 5.95
C ILE A 108 0.79 0.68 5.65
N ALA A 109 0.42 0.53 4.38
CA ALA A 109 0.00 -0.76 3.84
C ALA A 109 0.61 -1.00 2.46
N CYS A 110 0.63 -2.27 2.08
CA CYS A 110 1.05 -2.70 0.76
C CYS A 110 0.04 -3.70 0.20
N ILE A 111 -0.08 -3.76 -1.11
CA ILE A 111 -0.72 -4.87 -1.82
C ILE A 111 0.16 -5.32 -2.99
N GLU A 112 -0.01 -6.57 -3.40
CA GLU A 112 0.55 -7.08 -4.63
C GLU A 112 -0.58 -7.57 -5.54
N THR A 113 -0.64 -7.01 -6.74
CA THR A 113 -1.64 -7.37 -7.74
C THR A 113 -0.95 -8.05 -8.92
N THR A 114 -1.59 -9.08 -9.47
CA THR A 114 -1.10 -9.84 -10.63
C THR A 114 -1.86 -9.48 -11.91
N GLY A 115 -2.50 -8.31 -11.95
CA GLY A 115 -3.36 -7.87 -13.07
C GLY A 115 -2.61 -7.31 -14.29
N CYS A 116 -1.27 -7.36 -14.30
CA CYS A 116 -0.43 -6.66 -15.27
C CYS A 116 0.63 -7.58 -15.86
N GLU A 117 0.47 -7.95 -17.12
CA GLU A 117 1.47 -8.64 -17.98
C GLU A 117 2.34 -9.68 -17.24
N ASP A 118 1.72 -10.52 -16.42
CA ASP A 118 2.36 -11.55 -15.58
C ASP A 118 3.44 -11.06 -14.58
N VAL A 119 3.59 -9.74 -14.38
CA VAL A 119 4.52 -9.15 -13.42
C VAL A 119 3.77 -8.67 -12.18
N PRO A 120 4.09 -9.18 -10.97
CA PRO A 120 3.47 -8.69 -9.74
C PRO A 120 3.78 -7.21 -9.52
N VAL A 121 2.73 -6.40 -9.39
CA VAL A 121 2.83 -4.96 -9.13
C VAL A 121 2.72 -4.72 -7.63
N LEU A 122 3.82 -4.24 -7.03
CA LEU A 122 3.79 -3.77 -5.64
C LEU A 122 3.27 -2.35 -5.60
N SER A 123 2.23 -2.14 -4.78
CA SER A 123 1.72 -0.80 -4.45
C SER A 123 1.74 -0.58 -2.95
N ILE A 124 1.97 0.66 -2.55
CA ILE A 124 2.16 1.10 -1.16
C ILE A 124 1.26 2.29 -0.90
N VAL A 125 0.69 2.38 0.30
CA VAL A 125 0.01 3.58 0.78
C VAL A 125 0.54 3.94 2.16
N MET A 126 0.68 5.23 2.42
CA MET A 126 0.96 5.78 3.75
C MET A 126 -0.02 6.91 4.04
N ASP A 127 -0.28 7.17 5.31
CA ASP A 127 -0.94 8.40 5.75
C ASP A 127 -0.05 9.62 5.49
N PHE A 128 -0.67 10.79 5.32
CA PHE A 128 0.04 12.06 5.26
C PHE A 128 0.36 12.54 6.67
N GLY A 129 1.61 12.95 6.89
CA GLY A 129 2.13 13.43 8.18
C GLY A 129 1.79 14.87 8.52
#